data_AF-A0A956QF68-F1
#
_entry.id   AF-A0A956QF68-F1
#
_cell.length_a   1.000
_cell.length_b   1.000
_cell.length_c   1.000
_cell.angle_alpha   90.00
_cell.angle_beta   90.00
_cell.angle_gamma   90.00
#
_symmetry.space_group_name_H-M   'P 1'
#
loop_
_entity.id
_entity.type
_entity.pdbx_description
1 polymer ?
#
loop_
_entity_poly.entity_id
_entity_poly.type
_entity_poly.pdbx_seq_one_letter_code
_entity_poly.pdbx_strand_id
1 'polypeptide(L)'
;MASSLTEICSGLTQEQLEAVRHGSGPLLIVAGAGTGKTTVVTRRIAYLIASGLAQPSEVLALTFTEKAAAEMQERVDVLLPYGYADIQIST
;
A
#
# COMPACT_ATOMS: atom_id res chain seq x y z
N MET A 1 -15.33 10.74 -1.63
CA MET A 1 -15.53 9.88 -2.82
C MET A 1 -14.72 8.63 -2.57
N ALA A 2 -15.31 7.43 -2.67
CA ALA A 2 -14.57 6.20 -2.46
C ALA A 2 -13.50 6.08 -3.54
N SER A 3 -12.24 5.95 -3.15
CA SER A 3 -11.14 5.80 -4.09
C SER A 3 -11.33 4.51 -4.89
N SER A 4 -11.44 4.66 -6.21
CA SER A 4 -11.66 3.51 -7.09
C SER A 4 -10.35 2.73 -7.24
N LEU A 5 -10.41 1.40 -7.45
CA LEU A 5 -9.21 0.59 -7.73
C LEU A 5 -8.38 1.14 -8.90
N THR A 6 -9.06 1.83 -9.83
CA THR A 6 -8.44 2.54 -10.95
C THR A 6 -7.50 3.66 -10.47
N GLU A 7 -7.91 4.46 -9.48
CA GLU A 7 -7.08 5.53 -8.92
C GLU A 7 -5.85 4.98 -8.20
N ILE A 8 -6.03 3.92 -7.40
CA ILE A 8 -4.93 3.23 -6.69
C ILE A 8 -3.89 2.69 -7.68
N CYS A 9 -4.32 2.25 -8.87
CA CYS A 9 -3.44 1.71 -9.91
C CYS A 9 -2.92 2.76 -10.91
N SER A 10 -3.42 4.00 -10.86
CA SER A 10 -3.15 5.01 -11.89
C SER A 10 -1.69 5.52 -11.87
N GLY A 11 -1.07 5.63 -13.04
CA GLY A 11 0.29 6.18 -13.19
C GLY A 11 1.42 5.26 -12.70
N LEU A 12 1.14 3.98 -12.43
CA LEU A 12 2.17 2.98 -12.13
C LEU A 12 2.80 2.43 -13.40
N THR A 13 4.08 2.06 -13.33
CA THR A 13 4.69 1.22 -14.38
C THR A 13 4.09 -0.18 -14.35
N GLN A 14 4.37 -0.98 -15.39
CA GLN A 14 3.90 -2.36 -15.46
C GLN A 14 4.40 -3.20 -14.27
N GLU A 15 5.67 -3.08 -13.92
CA GLU A 15 6.28 -3.83 -12.81
C GLU A 15 5.72 -3.41 -11.45
N GLN A 16 5.46 -2.10 -11.27
CA GLN A 16 4.83 -1.59 -10.06
C GLN A 16 3.39 -2.07 -9.94
N LEU A 17 2.65 -2.10 -11.06
CA LEU A 17 1.28 -2.57 -11.10
C LEU A 17 1.19 -4.06 -10.76
N GLU A 18 2.11 -4.87 -11.29
CA GLU A 18 2.23 -6.30 -10.97
C GLU A 18 2.51 -6.51 -9.47
N ALA A 19 3.43 -5.73 -8.90
CA ALA A 19 3.72 -5.79 -7.46
C ALA A 19 2.51 -5.38 -6.60
N VAL A 20 1.77 -4.34 -6.99
CA VAL A 20 0.55 -3.90 -6.29
C VAL A 20 -0.54 -4.96 -6.37
N ARG A 21 -0.73 -5.59 -7.53
CA ARG A 21 -1.79 -6.58 -7.79
C ARG A 21 -1.42 -8.02 -7.41
N HIS A 22 -0.17 -8.27 -7.00
CA HIS A 22 0.26 -9.61 -6.62
C HIS A 22 -0.71 -10.21 -5.61
N GLY A 23 -1.20 -11.40 -5.90
CA GLY A 23 -2.24 -12.07 -5.12
C GLY A 23 -1.66 -12.73 -3.87
N SER A 24 -1.78 -14.04 -3.81
CA SER A 24 -1.37 -14.85 -2.67
C SER A 24 0.11 -15.23 -2.70
N GLY A 25 0.63 -15.62 -1.54
CA GLY A 25 1.99 -16.11 -1.37
C GLY A 25 3.04 -15.00 -1.24
N PRO A 26 4.29 -15.37 -0.93
CA PRO A 26 5.37 -14.42 -0.68
C PRO A 26 5.76 -13.65 -1.96
N LEU A 27 6.11 -12.38 -1.78
CA LEU A 27 6.62 -11.50 -2.83
C LEU A 27 7.88 -10.79 -2.34
N LEU A 28 8.94 -10.80 -3.15
CA LEU A 28 10.16 -10.03 -2.93
C LEU A 28 10.29 -8.98 -4.04
N ILE A 29 10.39 -7.70 -3.65
CA ILE A 29 10.60 -6.59 -4.57
C ILE A 29 12.02 -6.07 -4.41
N VAL A 30 12.83 -6.19 -5.47
CA VAL A 30 14.18 -5.62 -5.52
C VAL A 30 14.12 -4.30 -6.29
N ALA A 31 14.51 -3.19 -5.63
CA ALA A 31 14.28 -1.86 -6.17
C ALA A 31 15.37 -0.86 -5.78
N GLY A 32 15.91 -0.17 -6.79
CA GLY A 32 16.93 0.87 -6.64
C GLY A 32 16.44 2.13 -5.94
N ALA A 33 17.35 3.06 -5.65
CA ALA A 33 16.97 4.38 -5.12
C ALA A 33 16.08 5.13 -6.12
N GLY A 34 15.07 5.85 -5.62
CA GLY A 34 14.19 6.66 -6.47
C GLY A 34 13.15 5.91 -7.31
N THR A 35 13.08 4.57 -7.26
CA THR A 35 12.15 3.78 -8.11
C THR A 35 10.72 3.66 -7.58
N GLY A 36 10.36 4.43 -6.53
CA GLY A 36 9.00 4.44 -5.98
C GLY A 36 8.66 3.27 -5.05
N LYS A 37 9.65 2.65 -4.38
CA LYS A 37 9.43 1.56 -3.39
C LYS A 37 8.27 1.82 -2.43
N THR A 38 8.30 2.97 -1.76
CA THR A 38 7.27 3.37 -0.80
C THR A 38 5.91 3.48 -1.48
N THR A 39 5.85 4.06 -2.68
CA THR A 39 4.61 4.18 -3.47
C THR A 39 4.00 2.82 -3.78
N VAL A 40 4.82 1.83 -4.14
CA VAL A 40 4.35 0.46 -4.39
C VAL A 40 3.79 -0.17 -3.12
N VAL A 41 4.50 -0.05 -2.00
CA VAL A 41 4.05 -0.64 -0.72
C VAL A 41 2.73 -0.02 -0.24
N THR A 42 2.63 1.32 -0.24
CA THR A 42 1.40 2.00 0.23
C THR A 42 0.21 1.72 -0.69
N ARG A 43 0.42 1.68 -2.01
CA ARG A 43 -0.64 1.32 -2.97
C ARG A 43 -1.02 -0.15 -2.91
N ARG A 44 -0.09 -1.04 -2.59
CA ARG A 44 -0.38 -2.46 -2.34
C ARG A 44 -1.29 -2.62 -1.13
N ILE A 45 -0.99 -1.94 -0.02
CA ILE A 45 -1.85 -1.96 1.18
C ILE A 45 -3.25 -1.46 0.83
N ALA A 46 -3.36 -0.31 0.17
CA ALA A 46 -4.64 0.24 -0.26
C ALA A 46 -5.38 -0.71 -1.23
N TYR A 47 -4.67 -1.34 -2.15
CA TYR A 47 -5.25 -2.29 -3.10
C TYR A 47 -5.83 -3.53 -2.40
N LEU A 48 -5.09 -4.12 -1.46
CA LEU A 48 -5.56 -5.29 -0.69
C LEU A 48 -6.88 -4.99 0.04
N ILE A 49 -6.97 -3.81 0.65
CA ILE A 49 -8.15 -3.38 1.41
C ILE A 49 -9.30 -3.03 0.47
N ALA A 50 -9.06 -2.17 -0.54
CA ALA A 50 -10.10 -1.71 -1.46
C ALA A 50 -10.66 -2.83 -2.36
N SER A 51 -9.86 -3.88 -2.62
CA SER A 51 -10.31 -5.06 -3.37
C SER A 51 -10.99 -6.12 -2.49
N GLY A 52 -11.02 -5.94 -1.17
CA GLY A 52 -11.59 -6.91 -0.23
C GLY A 52 -10.73 -8.17 -0.04
N LEU A 53 -9.46 -8.14 -0.44
CA LEU A 53 -8.51 -9.24 -0.24
C LEU A 53 -7.97 -9.31 1.19
N ALA A 54 -8.06 -8.20 1.95
CA ALA A 54 -7.72 -8.15 3.36
C ALA A 54 -8.58 -7.10 4.08
N GLN A 55 -8.90 -7.35 5.34
CA GLN A 55 -9.40 -6.34 6.25
C GLN A 55 -8.22 -5.47 6.74
N PRO A 56 -8.44 -4.19 7.10
CA PRO A 56 -7.37 -3.32 7.64
C PRO A 56 -6.58 -3.96 8.78
N SER A 57 -7.28 -4.58 9.72
CA SER A 57 -6.71 -5.24 10.89
C SER A 57 -5.87 -6.49 10.57
N GLU A 58 -5.95 -6.99 9.34
CA GLU A 58 -5.16 -8.14 8.86
C GLU A 58 -3.85 -7.69 8.21
N VAL A 59 -3.62 -6.38 8.06
CA VAL A 59 -2.42 -5.82 7.42
C VAL A 59 -1.48 -5.25 8.47
N LEU A 60 -0.26 -5.82 8.53
CA LEU A 60 0.87 -5.28 9.29
C LEU A 60 1.93 -4.77 8.31
N ALA A 61 2.32 -3.50 8.44
CA ALA A 61 3.42 -2.91 7.71
C ALA A 61 4.52 -2.46 8.67
N LEU A 62 5.76 -2.87 8.41
CA LEU A 62 6.93 -2.55 9.22
C LEU A 62 7.94 -1.73 8.43
N THR A 63 8.58 -0.77 9.08
CA THR A 63 9.60 0.10 8.47
C THR A 63 10.67 0.50 9.48
N PHE A 64 11.82 1.00 9.03
CA PHE A 64 12.96 1.20 9.93
C PHE A 64 12.87 2.44 10.82
N THR A 65 11.97 3.39 10.53
CA THR A 65 11.91 4.67 11.24
C THR A 65 10.48 5.11 11.46
N GLU A 66 10.21 5.74 12.60
CA GLU A 66 8.91 6.34 12.94
C GLU A 66 8.43 7.33 11.88
N LYS A 67 9.36 8.13 11.34
CA LYS A 67 9.04 9.08 10.27
C LYS A 67 8.50 8.38 9.03
N ALA A 68 9.13 7.28 8.62
CA ALA A 68 8.66 6.49 7.48
C ALA A 68 7.31 5.82 7.77
N ALA A 69 7.07 5.39 9.02
CA ALA A 69 5.80 4.79 9.41
C ALA A 69 4.67 5.81 9.29
N ALA A 70 4.86 7.01 9.83
CA ALA A 70 3.91 8.12 9.73
C ALA A 70 3.65 8.55 8.27
N GLU A 71 4.70 8.69 7.45
CA GLU A 71 4.56 9.04 6.03
C GLU A 71 3.81 7.95 5.24
N MET A 72 4.03 6.67 5.56
CA MET A 72 3.30 5.57 4.93
C MET A 72 1.83 5.56 5.35
N GLN A 73 1.54 5.82 6.63
CA GLN A 73 0.17 5.93 7.14
C GLN A 73 -0.60 7.03 6.41
N GLU A 74 -0.06 8.24 6.35
CA GLU A 74 -0.72 9.37 5.67
C GLU A 74 -1.01 9.05 4.20
N ARG A 75 -0.08 8.40 3.50
CA ARG A 75 -0.28 8.00 2.10
C ARG A 75 -1.37 6.96 1.94
N VAL A 76 -1.47 6.00 2.85
CA VAL A 76 -2.52 4.98 2.80
C VAL A 76 -3.88 5.60 3.13
N ASP A 77 -3.95 6.50 4.12
CA ASP A 77 -5.17 7.20 4.52
C ASP A 77 -5.75 8.04 3.37
N VAL A 78 -4.89 8.70 2.58
CA VAL A 78 -5.33 9.46 1.40
C VAL A 78 -5.87 8.55 0.29
N LEU A 79 -5.38 7.31 0.20
CA LEU A 79 -5.79 6.34 -0.80
C LEU A 79 -7.04 5.56 -0.41
N LEU A 80 -7.52 5.65 0.83
CA LEU A 80 -8.66 4.90 1.32
C LEU A 80 -9.80 5.84 1.78
N PRO A 81 -11.07 5.44 1.62
CA PRO A 81 -12.19 6.17 2.18
C PRO A 81 -12.07 6.34 3.71
N TYR A 82 -12.66 7.40 4.25
CA TYR A 82 -12.83 7.54 5.71
C TYR A 82 -13.56 6.31 6.29
N GLY A 83 -12.95 5.65 7.29
CA GLY A 83 -13.52 4.50 7.99
C GLY A 83 -12.62 3.26 8.11
N TYR A 84 -11.49 3.20 7.40
CA TYR A 84 -10.50 2.12 7.52
C TYR A 84 -9.50 2.40 8.66
N ALA A 85 -9.98 2.52 9.89
CA ALA A 85 -9.22 3.05 11.03
C ALA A 85 -8.16 2.10 11.64
N ASP A 86 -8.05 0.85 11.17
CA ASP A 86 -7.34 -0.20 11.92
C ASP A 86 -6.09 -0.77 11.21
N ILE A 87 -5.46 -0.01 10.30
CA ILE A 87 -4.20 -0.46 9.66
C ILE A 87 -3.03 -0.23 10.62
N GLN A 88 -2.21 -1.27 10.87
CA GLN A 88 -1.02 -1.13 11.72
C GLN A 88 0.24 -0.90 10.87
N ILE A 89 0.78 0.32 10.94
CA ILE A 89 2.08 0.69 10.36
C ILE A 89 3.01 1.13 11.49
N SER A 90 4.08 0.38 11.74
CA SER A 90 5.00 0.61 12.88
C SER A 90 6.45 0.35 12.52
N THR A 91 7.35 0.57 13.49
CA THR A 91 8.76 0.21 13.40
C THR A 91 9.03 -1.24 13.77
#